data_AF-A0A7U0N4Z7-F1
#
_entry.id   AF-A0A7U0N4Z7-F1
#
_cell.length_a   1.000
_cell.length_b   1.000
_cell.length_c   1.000
_cell.angle_alpha   90.00
_cell.angle_beta   90.00
_cell.angle_gamma   90.00
#
_symmetry.space_group_name_H-M   'P 1'
#
loop_
_entity.id
_entity.type
_entity.pdbx_description
1 polymer ?
#
loop_
_entity_poly.entity_id
_entity_poly.type
_entity_poly.pdbx_seq_one_letter_code
_entity_poly.pdbx_strand_id
1 'polypeptide(L)'
;MIKWYEESDAEVNRSIALITGENPDKWYPYGGVKGKDYCKNPSDAWPIICANKISLNADAQSDSTQWQARMSTQLGEWQADCSSPLRAAMICFLLSQQTNEMVR
;
A
#
# COMPACT_ATOMS: atom_id res chain seq x y z
N MET A 1 -17.38 0.87 -2.18
CA MET A 1 -16.16 1.32 -1.48
C MET A 1 -15.41 0.07 -1.08
N ILE A 2 -14.21 -0.18 -1.64
CA ILE A 2 -13.46 -1.41 -1.34
C ILE A 2 -12.82 -1.24 0.03
N LYS A 3 -12.94 -2.27 0.87
CA LYS A 3 -12.37 -2.30 2.21
C LYS A 3 -10.99 -2.96 2.16
N TRP A 4 -9.99 -2.19 1.73
CA TRP A 4 -8.62 -2.69 1.54
C TRP A 4 -7.98 -3.34 2.77
N TYR A 5 -8.48 -3.05 3.97
CA TYR A 5 -8.00 -3.68 5.20
C TYR A 5 -8.42 -5.17 5.30
N GLU A 6 -9.55 -5.56 4.68
CA GLU A 6 -10.06 -6.93 4.61
C GLU A 6 -9.44 -7.74 3.46
N GLU A 7 -8.79 -7.06 2.51
CA GLU A 7 -8.20 -7.68 1.32
C GLU A 7 -6.88 -8.40 1.61
N SER A 8 -6.63 -9.46 0.83
CA SER A 8 -5.38 -10.20 0.92
C SER A 8 -4.18 -9.39 0.40
N ASP A 9 -2.98 -9.69 0.89
CA ASP A 9 -1.75 -9.04 0.41
C ASP A 9 -1.57 -9.18 -1.11
N ALA A 10 -2.02 -10.31 -1.68
CA ALA A 10 -1.94 -10.55 -3.12
C ALA A 10 -2.83 -9.58 -3.91
N GLU A 11 -4.05 -9.31 -3.44
CA GLU A 11 -4.97 -8.38 -4.09
C GLU A 11 -4.54 -6.92 -3.92
N VAL A 12 -3.99 -6.57 -2.74
CA VAL A 12 -3.37 -5.25 -2.51
C VAL A 12 -2.18 -5.06 -3.46
N ASN A 13 -1.26 -6.04 -3.54
CA ASN A 13 -0.11 -5.98 -4.44
C ASN A 13 -0.53 -5.91 -5.91
N ARG A 14 -1.53 -6.70 -6.33
CA ARG A 14 -2.08 -6.69 -7.69
C ARG A 14 -2.66 -5.32 -8.04
N SER A 15 -3.45 -4.74 -7.15
CA SER A 15 -4.09 -3.44 -7.36
C SER A 15 -3.07 -2.32 -7.50
N ILE A 16 -2.01 -2.35 -6.69
CA ILE A 16 -0.91 -1.39 -6.77
C ILE A 16 -0.13 -1.54 -8.06
N ALA A 17 0.16 -2.77 -8.48
CA ALA A 17 0.80 -3.02 -9.77
C ALA A 17 -0.02 -2.41 -10.92
N LEU A 18 -1.33 -2.61 -10.94
CA LEU A 18 -2.23 -2.02 -11.94
C LEU A 18 -2.18 -0.48 -11.95
N ILE A 19 -2.25 0.15 -10.77
CA ILE A 19 -2.23 1.62 -10.65
C ILE A 19 -0.87 2.21 -11.07
N THR A 20 0.22 1.52 -10.75
CA THR A 20 1.58 1.96 -11.10
C THR A 20 1.95 1.65 -12.56
N GLY A 21 1.05 1.04 -13.33
CA GLY A 21 1.27 0.66 -14.73
C GLY A 21 2.18 -0.55 -14.89
N GLU A 22 2.39 -1.31 -13.82
CA GLU A 22 3.14 -2.57 -13.83
C GLU A 22 2.23 -3.73 -14.21
N ASN A 23 2.80 -4.77 -14.83
CA ASN A 23 2.03 -5.96 -15.20
C ASN A 23 1.90 -6.91 -13.98
N PRO A 24 0.70 -7.08 -13.39
CA PRO A 24 0.50 -7.91 -12.21
C PRO A 24 0.72 -9.42 -12.47
N ASP A 25 0.63 -9.85 -13.74
CA ASP A 25 0.68 -11.26 -14.12
C ASP A 25 2.10 -11.72 -14.50
N LYS A 26 3.13 -10.90 -14.25
CA LYS A 26 4.55 -11.33 -14.36
C LYS A 26 4.98 -12.27 -13.21
N TRP A 27 4.16 -13.27 -12.90
CA TRP A 27 4.55 -14.41 -12.07
C TRP A 27 5.07 -15.52 -12.97
N TYR A 28 6.35 -15.49 -13.34
CA TYR A 28 6.94 -16.56 -14.17
C TYR A 28 7.73 -17.57 -13.34
N PRO A 29 7.44 -18.87 -13.43
CA PRO A 29 8.06 -19.90 -12.60
C PRO A 29 9.52 -20.24 -12.97
N TYR A 30 10.08 -19.75 -14.09
CA TYR A 30 11.42 -20.16 -14.54
C TYR A 30 12.29 -19.03 -15.16
N GLY A 31 12.06 -17.75 -14.82
CA GLY A 31 12.67 -16.63 -15.55
C GLY A 31 13.05 -15.36 -14.76
N GLY A 32 13.09 -15.41 -13.43
CA GLY A 32 13.95 -14.48 -12.66
C GLY A 32 13.40 -13.10 -12.28
N VAL A 33 12.13 -12.77 -12.49
CA VAL A 33 11.52 -11.58 -11.86
C VAL A 33 10.25 -11.99 -11.12
N LYS A 34 10.35 -12.05 -9.79
CA LYS A 34 9.22 -12.22 -8.88
C LYS A 34 8.31 -10.98 -9.04
N GLY A 35 6.99 -11.16 -9.12
CA GLY A 35 6.06 -10.04 -9.03
C GLY A 35 6.36 -9.20 -7.77
N LYS A 36 6.24 -7.88 -7.88
CA LYS A 36 6.58 -6.98 -6.77
C LYS A 36 5.69 -7.26 -5.56
N ASP A 37 6.32 -7.33 -4.40
CA ASP A 37 5.64 -7.61 -3.14
C ASP A 37 5.62 -6.35 -2.28
N TYR A 38 4.78 -5.39 -2.63
CA TYR A 38 4.72 -4.11 -1.94
C TYR A 38 4.32 -4.22 -0.46
N CYS A 39 3.55 -5.23 -0.08
CA CYS A 39 3.15 -5.47 1.31
C CYS A 39 4.27 -6.03 2.19
N LYS A 40 5.31 -6.67 1.62
CA LYS A 40 6.35 -7.39 2.39
C LYS A 40 7.80 -7.07 1.98
N ASN A 41 8.02 -6.46 0.83
CA ASN A 41 9.33 -6.08 0.32
C ASN A 41 9.51 -4.55 0.38
N PRO A 42 10.39 -4.04 1.26
CA PRO A 42 10.68 -2.62 1.34
C PRO A 42 11.14 -2.02 0.01
N SER A 43 11.95 -2.75 -0.78
CA SER A 43 12.50 -2.22 -2.03
C SER A 43 11.42 -1.93 -3.08
N ASP A 44 10.36 -2.72 -3.08
CA ASP A 44 9.22 -2.54 -3.97
C ASP A 44 8.29 -1.43 -3.47
N ALA A 45 8.08 -1.36 -2.15
CA ALA A 45 7.19 -0.41 -1.49
C ALA A 45 7.75 1.01 -1.37
N TRP A 46 9.06 1.13 -1.15
CA TRP A 46 9.74 2.39 -0.82
C TRP A 46 9.58 3.48 -1.89
N PRO A 47 9.68 3.19 -3.19
CA PRO A 47 9.43 4.20 -4.23
C PRO A 47 8.04 4.85 -4.10
N ILE A 48 7.01 4.07 -3.76
CA ILE A 48 5.64 4.56 -3.58
C ILE A 48 5.53 5.42 -2.32
N ILE A 49 6.12 4.94 -1.20
CA ILE A 49 6.14 5.66 0.08
C ILE A 49 6.78 7.03 -0.08
N CYS A 50 7.96 7.11 -0.72
CA CYS A 50 8.65 8.37 -0.94
C CYS A 50 7.92 9.29 -1.92
N ALA A 51 7.42 8.76 -3.04
CA ALA A 51 6.72 9.56 -4.05
C ALA A 51 5.44 10.20 -3.48
N ASN A 52 4.74 9.49 -2.60
CA ASN A 52 3.49 9.94 -2.00
C ASN A 52 3.64 10.53 -0.59
N LYS A 53 4.88 10.64 -0.08
CA LYS A 53 5.21 11.17 1.26
C LYS A 53 4.42 10.51 2.38
N ILE A 54 4.29 9.18 2.32
CA ILE A 54 3.57 8.40 3.32
C ILE A 54 4.42 8.33 4.60
N SER A 55 3.86 8.81 5.70
CA SER A 55 4.45 8.69 7.04
C SER A 55 4.11 7.35 7.66
N LEU A 56 5.07 6.72 8.34
CA LEU A 56 4.92 5.45 9.04
C LEU A 56 5.24 5.66 10.52
N ASN A 57 4.26 5.40 11.38
CA ASN A 57 4.36 5.54 12.82
C ASN A 57 4.10 4.17 13.47
N ALA A 58 4.96 3.75 14.38
CA ALA A 58 4.67 2.62 15.24
C ALA A 58 3.78 3.10 16.38
N ASP A 59 2.61 2.48 16.57
CA ASP A 59 1.77 2.76 17.72
C ASP A 59 2.22 1.87 18.88
N ALA A 60 2.94 2.50 19.82
CA ALA A 60 3.46 1.84 21.01
C ALA A 60 2.43 1.77 22.15
N GLN A 61 1.22 2.34 21.98
CA GLN A 61 0.23 2.43 23.05
C GLN A 61 -0.81 1.30 23.03
N SER A 62 -0.89 0.51 21.97
CA SER A 62 -1.76 -0.67 21.93
C SER A 62 -1.00 -1.95 22.32
N ASP A 63 -1.65 -2.81 23.12
CA ASP A 63 -1.14 -4.15 23.47
C ASP A 63 -0.85 -5.05 22.24
N SER A 64 -1.33 -4.66 21.06
CA SER A 64 -0.93 -5.21 19.77
C SER A 64 0.08 -4.30 19.07
N THR A 65 1.16 -4.86 18.52
CA THR A 65 2.12 -4.11 17.68
C THR A 65 1.43 -3.63 16.39
N GLN A 66 0.82 -2.44 16.44
CA GLN A 66 0.16 -1.82 15.30
C GLN A 66 1.07 -0.77 14.67
N TRP A 67 1.07 -0.74 13.35
CA TRP A 67 1.69 0.28 12.54
C TRP A 67 0.62 1.13 11.90
N GLN A 68 0.85 2.43 11.92
CA GLN A 68 -0.02 3.42 11.31
C GLN A 68 0.71 4.07 10.14
N ALA A 69 0.04 4.10 8.99
CA ALA A 69 0.45 4.88 7.85
C ALA A 69 -0.48 6.08 7.67
N ARG A 70 0.09 7.25 7.42
CA ARG A 70 -0.67 8.47 7.10
C ARG A 70 -0.09 9.17 5.89
N MET A 71 -0.97 9.69 5.05
CA MET A 71 -0.64 10.51 3.89
C MET A 71 -1.54 11.74 3.87
N SER A 72 -0.95 12.92 3.71
CA SER A 72 -1.65 14.19 3.64
C SER A 72 -1.35 14.87 2.31
N THR A 73 -2.39 15.19 1.55
CA THR A 73 -2.30 15.89 0.27
C THR A 73 -3.28 17.05 0.24
N GLN A 74 -3.24 17.87 -0.81
CA GLN A 74 -4.21 18.96 -1.02
C GLN A 74 -5.66 18.47 -1.12
N LEU A 75 -5.88 17.19 -1.45
CA LEU A 75 -7.20 16.59 -1.62
C LEU A 75 -7.77 16.01 -0.31
N GLY A 76 -6.95 15.86 0.73
CA GLY A 76 -7.38 15.29 2.00
C GLY A 76 -6.27 14.53 2.74
N GLU A 77 -6.64 13.95 3.87
CA GLU A 77 -5.78 13.08 4.67
C GLU A 77 -6.33 11.64 4.66
N TRP A 78 -5.42 10.67 4.47
CA TRP A 78 -5.73 9.25 4.58
C TRP A 78 -4.86 8.61 5.63
N GLN A 79 -5.44 7.62 6.30
CA GLN A 79 -4.81 6.88 7.38
C GLN A 79 -5.17 5.41 7.24
N ALA A 80 -4.23 4.53 7.56
CA ALA A 80 -4.43 3.09 7.61
C ALA A 80 -3.62 2.49 8.75
N ASP A 81 -4.22 1.57 9.49
CA ASP A 81 -3.59 0.84 10.58
C ASP A 81 -3.45 -0.65 10.20
N CYS A 82 -2.28 -1.23 10.47
CA CYS A 82 -2.01 -2.64 10.19
C CYS A 82 -0.87 -3.18 11.06
N SER A 83 -0.80 -4.50 11.23
CA SER A 83 0.33 -5.16 11.90
C SER A 83 1.66 -5.05 11.15
N SER A 84 1.64 -4.73 9.85
CA SER A 84 2.84 -4.51 9.02
C SER A 84 2.91 -3.07 8.54
N PRO A 85 4.08 -2.38 8.69
CA PRO A 85 4.23 -1.00 8.25
C PRO A 85 4.04 -0.84 6.75
N LEU A 86 4.59 -1.76 5.97
CA LEU A 86 4.51 -1.71 4.51
C LEU A 86 3.07 -1.92 4.05
N ARG A 87 2.36 -2.88 4.64
CA ARG A 87 0.95 -3.13 4.35
C ARG A 87 0.08 -1.91 4.70
N ALA A 88 0.32 -1.27 5.85
CA ALA A 88 -0.35 -0.02 6.21
C ALA A 88 -0.11 1.06 5.15
N ALA A 89 1.14 1.26 4.72
CA ALA A 89 1.50 2.24 3.70
C ALA A 89 0.78 1.98 2.36
N MET A 90 0.76 0.72 1.93
CA MET A 90 0.11 0.31 0.68
C MET A 90 -1.41 0.50 0.72
N ILE A 91 -2.06 0.17 1.85
CA ILE A 91 -3.49 0.45 2.04
C ILE A 91 -3.76 1.95 2.02
N CYS A 92 -2.95 2.75 2.71
CA CYS A 92 -3.06 4.22 2.72
C CYS A 92 -2.97 4.81 1.30
N PHE A 93 -2.03 4.31 0.49
CA PHE A 93 -1.90 4.67 -0.92
C PHE A 93 -3.16 4.33 -1.72
N LEU A 94 -3.69 3.10 -1.60
CA LEU A 94 -4.87 2.70 -2.35
C LEU A 94 -6.13 3.50 -1.97
N LEU A 95 -6.27 3.89 -0.70
CA LEU A 95 -7.36 4.75 -0.23
C LEU A 95 -7.33 6.13 -0.89
N SER A 96 -6.14 6.72 -1.08
CA SER A 96 -6.04 8.02 -1.75
C SER A 96 -6.35 7.95 -3.25
N GLN A 97 -5.98 6.85 -3.91
CA GLN A 97 -6.26 6.66 -5.33
C GLN A 97 -7.75 6.48 -5.59
N GLN A 98 -8.46 5.71 -4.75
CA GLN A 98 -9.92 5.57 -4.85
C GLN A 98 -10.67 6.88 -4.66
N THR A 99 -10.20 7.74 -3.75
CA THR A 99 -10.84 9.03 -3.51
C THR A 99 -10.63 9.97 -4.70
N ASN A 100 -9.48 9.89 -5.37
CA ASN A 100 -9.18 10.70 -6.55
C ASN A 100 -10.02 10.31 -7.78
N GLU A 101 -10.39 9.03 -7.93
CA GLU A 101 -11.30 8.58 -8.99
C GLU A 101 -12.74 9.07 -8.82
N MET A 102 -13.19 9.36 -7.59
CA MET A 102 -14.54 9.90 -7.34
C MET A 102 -14.67 11.42 -7.60
N VAL A 103 -13.55 12.11 -7.81
CA VAL A 103 -13.50 13.57 -8.02
C VAL A 103 -13.17 13.94 -9.48
N ARG A 104 -12.95 12.93 -10.34
CA ARG A 104 -12.80 13.09 -11.79
C ARG A 104 -14.10 12.82 -12.52
#